data_AF-A0A562EWW8-F1
#
_entry.id   AF-A0A562EWW8-F1
#
_cell.length_a   1.000
_cell.length_b   1.000
_cell.length_c   1.000
_cell.angle_alpha   90.00
_cell.angle_beta   90.00
_cell.angle_gamma   90.00
#
_symmetry.space_group_name_H-M   'P 1'
#
loop_
_entity.id
_entity.type
_entity.pdbx_description
1 polymer ?
#
loop_
_entity_poly.entity_id
_entity_poly.type
_entity_poly.pdbx_seq_one_letter_code
_entity_poly.pdbx_strand_id
1 'polypeptide(L)' 'KAIYKRRKETVERSFADAKQLHGHRYARLRGLMKVTWQCLLAAASQNMKKIALAMTRQPRLAAA' A
#
# COMPACT_ATOMS: atom_id res chain seq x y z
N LYS A 1 -16.80 -4.71 -15.38
CA LYS A 1 -16.50 -3.35 -14.84
C LYS A 1 -16.26 -3.31 -13.32
N ALA A 2 -16.91 -4.16 -12.51
CA ALA A 2 -16.77 -4.16 -11.04
C ALA A 2 -15.33 -4.34 -10.51
N ILE A 3 -14.50 -5.14 -11.18
CA ILE A 3 -13.09 -5.36 -10.79
C ILE A 3 -12.30 -4.05 -10.78
N TYR A 4 -12.49 -3.17 -11.77
CA TYR A 4 -11.82 -1.88 -11.84
C TYR A 4 -12.24 -0.95 -10.69
N LYS A 5 -13.52 -0.96 -10.29
CA LYS A 5 -14.02 -0.18 -9.15
C LYS A 5 -13.29 -0.60 -7.85
N ARG A 6 -13.18 -1.91 -7.60
CA ARG A 6 -12.49 -2.44 -6.41
C ARG A 6 -10.98 -2.18 -6.44
N ARG A 7 -10.34 -2.21 -7.62
CA ARG A 7 -8.91 -1.91 -7.78
C ARG A 7 -8.57 -0.45 -7.47
N LYS A 8 -9.44 0.48 -7.87
CA LYS A 8 -9.30 1.91 -7.57
C LYS A 8 -9.23 2.17 -6.06
N GLU A 9 -10.08 1.50 -5.31
CA GLU A 9 -10.19 1.67 -3.85
C GLU A 9 -9.05 1.00 -3.08
N THR A 10 -8.43 -0.04 -3.64
CA THR A 10 -7.44 -0.86 -2.94
C THR A 10 -6.03 -0.68 -3.49
N VAL A 11 -5.79 -1.20 -4.70
CA VAL A 11 -4.47 -1.25 -5.33
C VAL A 11 -4.00 0.16 -5.71
N GLU A 12 -4.80 0.90 -6.46
CA GLU A 12 -4.42 2.23 -6.95
C GLU A 12 -4.24 3.22 -5.79
N ARG A 13 -5.06 3.08 -4.73
CA ARG A 13 -4.90 3.87 -3.50
C ARG A 13 -3.55 3.61 -2.83
N SER A 14 -3.15 2.34 -2.69
CA SER A 14 -1.85 1.97 -2.10
C SER A 14 -0.67 2.55 -2.90
N PHE A 15 -0.76 2.53 -4.23
CA PHE A 15 0.26 3.13 -5.11
C PHE A 15 0.30 4.65 -5.00
N ALA A 16 -0.86 5.31 -4.90
CA ALA A 16 -0.93 6.76 -4.68
C ALA A 16 -0.28 7.16 -3.34
N ASP A 17 -0.58 6.41 -2.28
CA ASP A 17 0.00 6.64 -0.96
C ASP A 17 1.51 6.38 -0.97
N ALA A 18 1.98 5.34 -1.68
CA ALA A 18 3.42 5.09 -1.84
C ALA A 18 4.14 6.21 -2.60
N LYS A 19 3.49 6.78 -3.62
CA LYS A 19 4.02 7.92 -4.37
C LYS A 19 4.17 9.16 -3.50
N GLN A 20 3.18 9.45 -2.64
CA GLN A 20 3.18 10.64 -1.78
C GLN A 20 4.05 10.48 -0.53
N LEU A 21 3.92 9.36 0.18
CA LEU A 21 4.51 9.16 1.51
C LEU A 21 5.89 8.51 1.48
N HIS A 22 6.17 7.65 0.49
CA HIS A 22 7.44 6.93 0.38
C HIS A 22 8.36 7.49 -0.72
N GLY A 23 8.00 8.64 -1.29
CA GLY A 23 8.83 9.37 -2.25
C GLY A 23 8.99 8.67 -3.61
N HIS A 24 8.05 7.80 -4.00
CA HIS A 24 8.09 7.09 -5.30
C HIS A 24 7.68 7.98 -6.50
N ARG A 25 7.66 9.31 -6.36
CA ARG A 25 7.53 10.22 -7.52
C ARG A 25 8.75 10.14 -8.44
N TYR A 26 9.93 9.97 -7.86
CA TYR A 26 11.20 9.90 -8.57
C TYR A 26 12.06 8.78 -8.00
N ALA A 27 12.95 8.25 -8.82
CA ALA A 27 14.00 7.35 -8.33
C ALA A 27 14.98 8.16 -7.46
N ARG A 28 14.91 7.98 -6.14
CA ARG A 28 15.75 8.71 -5.18
C ARG A 28 17.16 8.15 -5.05
N LEU A 29 17.32 6.86 -5.37
CA LEU A 29 18.58 6.14 -5.26
C LEU A 29 19.16 5.88 -6.65
N ARG A 30 20.49 5.82 -6.74
CA ARG A 30 21.18 5.45 -7.98
C ARG A 30 21.28 3.93 -8.10
N GLY A 31 20.96 3.41 -9.30
CA GLY A 31 21.03 1.99 -9.63
C GLY A 31 19.74 1.23 -9.33
N LEU A 32 19.39 0.30 -10.23
CA LEU A 32 18.13 -0.46 -10.19
C LEU A 32 17.95 -1.21 -8.87
N MET A 33 19.00 -1.90 -8.41
CA MET A 33 18.94 -2.70 -7.19
C MET A 33 18.47 -1.88 -5.98
N LYS A 34 19.05 -0.69 -5.78
CA LYS A 34 18.73 0.17 -4.63
C LYS A 34 17.29 0.71 -4.71
N VAL A 35 16.85 1.12 -5.89
CA VAL A 35 15.46 1.57 -6.12
C VAL A 35 14.48 0.42 -5.87
N THR A 36 14.80 -0.78 -6.34
CA THR A 36 13.98 -1.98 -6.12
C THR A 36 13.85 -2.31 -4.64
N TRP A 37 14.96 -2.29 -3.88
CA TRP A 37 14.93 -2.50 -2.43
C TRP A 37 14.02 -1.50 -1.70
N GLN A 38 14.11 -0.22 -2.03
CA GLN A 38 13.22 0.80 -1.47
C GLN A 38 11.75 0.48 -1.75
N CYS A 39 11.42 0.15 -3.00
CA CYS A 39 10.05 -0.17 -3.40
C CYS A 39 9.52 -1.41 -2.69
N LEU A 40 10.32 -2.48 -2.60
CA LEU A 40 9.94 -3.73 -1.94
C LEU A 40 9.73 -3.54 -0.44
N LEU A 41 10.62 -2.82 0.23
CA LEU A 41 10.50 -2.53 1.66
C LEU A 41 9.24 -1.72 1.97
N ALA A 42 8.96 -0.68 1.16
CA ALA A 42 7.74 0.12 1.29
C ALA A 42 6.50 -0.75 1.08
N ALA A 43 6.47 -1.58 0.03
CA ALA A 43 5.35 -2.48 -0.24
C ALA A 43 5.14 -3.52 0.88
N ALA A 44 6.22 -4.09 1.42
CA ALA A 44 6.17 -5.01 2.55
C ALA A 44 5.54 -4.34 3.77
N SER A 45 5.96 -3.11 4.11
CA SER A 45 5.38 -2.35 5.22
C SER A 45 3.88 -2.08 5.05
N GLN A 46 3.44 -1.72 3.84
CA GLN A 46 2.03 -1.49 3.51
C GLN A 46 1.20 -2.78 3.61
N ASN A 47 1.76 -3.91 3.17
CA ASN A 47 1.13 -5.23 3.27
C ASN A 47 1.00 -5.67 4.74
N MET A 48 2.03 -5.48 5.56
CA MET A 48 1.96 -5.77 7.00
C MET A 48 0.88 -4.93 7.69
N LYS A 49 0.80 -3.63 7.39
CA LYS A 49 -0.27 -2.75 7.90
C LYS A 49 -1.65 -3.26 7.49
N LYS A 50 -1.82 -3.68 6.23
CA LYS A 50 -3.10 -4.21 5.73
C LYS A 50 -3.50 -5.49 6.46
N ILE A 51 -2.56 -6.41 6.70
CA ILE A 51 -2.81 -7.64 7.46
C ILE A 51 -3.20 -7.31 8.90
N ALA A 52 -2.43 -6.44 9.56
CA ALA A 52 -2.74 -6.00 10.92
C ALA A 52 -4.14 -5.40 11.02
N LEU A 53 -4.52 -4.49 10.12
CA LEU A 53 -5.87 -3.90 10.09
C LEU A 53 -6.98 -4.93 9.83
N ALA A 54 -6.70 -5.97 9.03
CA ALA A 54 -7.64 -7.06 8.81
C ALA A 54 -7.81 -7.94 10.06
N MET A 55 -6.73 -8.16 10.82
CA MET A 55 -6.74 -8.96 12.04
C MET A 55 -7.31 -8.21 13.24
N THR A 56 -7.08 -6.90 13.36
CA THR A 56 -7.58 -6.05 14.46
C THR A 56 -9.02 -5.60 14.27
N ARG A 57 -9.61 -5.79 13.07
CA ARG A 57 -11.05 -5.61 12.85
C ARG A 57 -11.83 -6.72 13.55
N GLN A 58 -12.00 -6.58 14.86
CA GLN A 58 -13.20 -7.03 15.56
C GLN A 58 -14.40 -6.31 14.92
N PRO A 59 -15.56 -6.97 14.73
CA PRO A 59 -16.70 -6.40 14.03
C PRO A 59 -17.30 -5.24 14.82
N ARG A 60 -16.76 -4.03 14.68
CA ARG A 60 -17.41 -2.81 15.15
C ARG A 60 -18.48 -2.34 14.13
N LEU A 61 -19.34 -3.30 13.78
CA LEU A 61 -20.69 -3.15 13.21
C LEU A 61 -21.68 -4.09 13.91
N ALA A 62 -21.29 -4.71 15.05
CA ALA A 62 -22.20 -5.46 15.93
C ALA A 62 -22.51 -4.71 17.23
N ALA A 63 -22.29 -3.39 17.28
CA ALA A 63 -22.73 -2.54 18.38
C ALA A 63 -22.98 -1.11 17.88
N ALA A 64 -24.21 -0.66 18.06
CA ALA A 64 -24.86 0.60 17.65
C ALA A 64 -25.49 0.58 16.24
#